data_AF-A0A7W0CGD8-F1
#
_entry.id   AF-A0A7W0CGD8-F1
#
_cell.length_a   1.000
_cell.length_b   1.000
_cell.length_c   1.000
_cell.angle_alpha   90.00
_cell.angle_beta   90.00
_cell.angle_gamma   90.00
#
_symmetry.space_group_name_H-M   'P 1'
#
loop_
_entity.id
_entity.type
_entity.pdbx_description
1 polymer ?
#
loop_
_entity_poly.entity_id
_entity_poly.type
_entity_poly.pdbx_seq_one_letter_code
_entity_poly.pdbx_strand_id
1 'polypeptide(L)'
;MLVHRTGRAPRPRTGGPGIYQLWLGPGELVLDDASRPLLAPCGLLLAFPRALLPLPERRVRPLVPLRLPGDRGVGALLTQFVLTLAAHGRELTEADAPRLTAVLMDLLAAVIEHAPGDATHPLVRQAYAHIEAHLHDPALTPGQVAAACSISTRYLHRLFQREGGTVSGMIRRRRLERCRRDLAGGDPSIAAVAARWGFRDAAQFSRAFRSAYGMPPSLYRQSVR
;
A
#
# COMPACT_ATOMS: atom_id res chain seq x y z
N MET A 1 4.81 -5.06 1.61
CA MET A 1 3.65 -5.97 1.43
C MET A 1 3.55 -6.31 -0.05
N LEU A 2 3.70 -7.57 -0.45
CA LEU A 2 3.56 -7.99 -1.84
C LEU A 2 2.25 -8.77 -2.00
N VAL A 3 1.44 -8.40 -2.99
CA VAL A 3 0.16 -9.06 -3.27
C VAL A 3 0.21 -9.65 -4.68
N HIS A 4 -0.09 -10.94 -4.81
CA HIS A 4 -0.14 -11.67 -6.08
C HIS A 4 -1.55 -12.24 -6.32
N ARG A 5 -2.11 -12.15 -7.53
CA ARG A 5 -3.44 -12.71 -7.85
C ARG A 5 -3.37 -13.84 -8.88
N THR A 6 -4.05 -14.95 -8.60
CA THR A 6 -3.99 -16.20 -9.39
C THR A 6 -5.22 -16.46 -10.28
N GLY A 7 -6.22 -15.56 -10.35
CA GLY A 7 -7.48 -15.83 -11.07
C GLY A 7 -8.23 -14.61 -11.65
N ARG A 8 -9.23 -14.87 -12.51
CA ARG A 8 -10.03 -13.86 -13.25
C ARG A 8 -11.06 -13.16 -12.35
N ALA A 9 -11.32 -11.87 -12.60
CA ALA A 9 -12.15 -11.03 -11.73
C ALA A 9 -13.67 -11.30 -11.81
N PRO A 10 -14.42 -11.30 -10.70
CA PRO A 10 -15.86 -11.08 -10.74
C PRO A 10 -16.16 -9.62 -11.11
N ARG A 11 -17.27 -9.40 -11.84
CA ARG A 11 -17.73 -8.06 -12.27
C ARG A 11 -17.91 -7.12 -11.06
N PRO A 12 -17.69 -5.79 -11.24
CA PRO A 12 -17.73 -4.83 -10.15
C PRO A 12 -19.13 -4.80 -9.52
N ARG A 13 -19.21 -5.17 -8.24
CA ARG A 13 -20.27 -4.70 -7.35
C ARG A 13 -19.66 -3.57 -6.52
N THR A 14 -20.31 -2.42 -6.54
CA THR A 14 -20.01 -1.25 -5.71
C THR A 14 -20.03 -1.65 -4.23
N GLY A 15 -18.86 -2.02 -3.70
CA GLY A 15 -18.68 -2.37 -2.30
C GLY A 15 -18.69 -1.11 -1.42
N GLY A 16 -19.42 -1.17 -0.31
CA GLY A 16 -19.60 -0.08 0.63
C GLY A 16 -18.31 0.49 1.26
N PRO A 17 -18.43 1.59 2.02
CA PRO A 17 -17.29 2.39 2.47
C PRO A 17 -16.43 1.63 3.51
N GLY A 18 -15.26 1.14 3.09
CA GLY A 18 -14.20 0.72 4.02
C GLY A 18 -13.18 -0.28 3.48
N ILE A 19 -13.56 -1.10 2.52
CA ILE A 19 -12.68 -2.13 1.97
C ILE A 19 -12.19 -1.63 0.61
N TYR A 20 -10.98 -1.08 0.57
CA TYR A 20 -10.35 -0.72 -0.70
C TYR A 20 -9.83 -2.00 -1.35
N GLN A 21 -10.52 -2.45 -2.39
CA GLN A 21 -10.05 -3.54 -3.24
C GLN A 21 -8.94 -3.01 -4.15
N LEU A 22 -7.69 -3.44 -3.91
CA LEU A 22 -6.64 -3.33 -4.92
C LEU A 22 -7.01 -4.28 -6.06
N TRP A 23 -7.45 -3.71 -7.18
CA TRP A 23 -7.75 -4.49 -8.37
C TRP A 23 -6.44 -4.92 -9.02
N LEU A 24 -6.11 -6.19 -8.80
CA LEU A 24 -5.01 -6.90 -9.45
C LEU A 24 -5.57 -7.69 -10.64
N GLY A 25 -4.92 -7.55 -11.80
CA GLY A 25 -5.03 -8.52 -12.88
C GLY A 25 -4.37 -9.85 -12.49
N PRO A 26 -4.74 -10.97 -13.15
CA PRO A 26 -4.01 -12.22 -13.02
C PRO A 26 -2.52 -12.02 -13.34
N GLY A 27 -1.62 -12.51 -12.50
CA GLY A 27 -0.16 -12.38 -12.71
C GLY A 27 0.40 -10.99 -12.39
N GLU A 28 -0.38 -10.07 -11.82
CA GLU A 28 0.15 -8.81 -11.31
C GLU A 28 0.66 -8.95 -9.87
N LEU A 29 1.81 -8.34 -9.62
CA LEU A 29 2.39 -8.17 -8.30
C LEU A 29 2.25 -6.71 -7.87
N VAL A 30 1.77 -6.44 -6.66
CA VAL A 30 1.77 -5.08 -6.09
C VAL A 30 2.56 -5.05 -4.80
N LEU A 31 3.59 -4.21 -4.77
CA LEU A 31 4.32 -3.87 -3.57
C LEU A 31 3.70 -2.60 -2.95
N ASP A 32 3.15 -2.72 -1.74
CA ASP A 32 2.59 -1.61 -0.96
C ASP A 32 3.20 -1.58 0.46
N ASP A 33 3.05 -0.44 1.14
CA ASP A 33 3.35 -0.34 2.58
C ASP A 33 2.27 -1.10 3.37
N ALA A 34 2.68 -1.96 4.31
CA ALA A 34 1.82 -2.92 5.01
C ALA A 34 0.93 -2.25 6.08
N SER A 35 0.37 -1.09 5.76
CA SER A 35 -0.34 -0.28 6.71
C SER A 35 -1.81 -0.63 6.90
N ARG A 36 -2.36 -1.60 6.16
CA ARG A 36 -3.71 -2.16 6.32
C ARG A 36 -3.69 -3.69 6.27
N PRO A 37 -4.60 -4.38 6.98
CA PRO A 37 -4.93 -5.76 6.64
C PRO A 37 -5.57 -5.77 5.25
N LEU A 38 -4.82 -6.19 4.24
CA LEU A 38 -5.37 -6.41 2.92
C LEU A 38 -5.90 -7.83 2.86
N LEU A 39 -7.18 -7.99 2.55
CA LEU A 39 -7.73 -9.28 2.18
C LEU A 39 -7.44 -9.49 0.70
N ALA A 40 -6.73 -10.57 0.37
CA ALA A 40 -6.57 -11.06 -0.99
C ALA A 40 -7.47 -12.29 -1.16
N PRO A 41 -8.80 -12.14 -1.35
CA PRO A 41 -9.73 -13.27 -1.40
C PRO A 41 -9.46 -14.24 -2.56
N CYS A 42 -8.62 -13.86 -3.53
CA CYS A 42 -8.19 -14.69 -4.64
C CYS A 42 -6.72 -14.44 -5.01
N GLY A 43 -5.84 -14.44 -3.99
CA GLY A 43 -4.41 -14.17 -4.17
C GLY A 43 -3.56 -14.54 -2.95
N LEU A 44 -2.24 -14.37 -3.08
CA LEU A 44 -1.27 -14.58 -2.02
C LEU A 44 -0.78 -13.23 -1.50
N LEU A 45 -0.67 -13.14 -0.17
CA LEU A 45 -0.19 -11.96 0.52
C LEU A 45 1.12 -12.27 1.26
N LEU A 46 2.17 -11.53 0.94
CA LEU A 46 3.45 -11.58 1.65
C LEU A 46 3.68 -10.29 2.44
N ALA A 47 3.81 -10.41 3.76
CA ALA A 47 4.21 -9.33 4.64
C ALA A 47 5.62 -9.59 5.16
N PHE A 48 6.50 -8.59 5.06
CA PHE A 48 7.88 -8.68 5.52
C PHE A 48 8.32 -7.32 6.08
N PRO A 49 9.18 -7.30 7.12
CA PRO A 49 9.82 -6.07 7.56
C PRO A 49 10.61 -5.44 6.44
N ARG A 50 10.47 -4.12 6.25
CA ARG A 50 11.23 -3.37 5.24
C ARG A 50 12.74 -3.57 5.35
N ALA A 51 13.23 -3.77 6.58
CA ALA A 51 14.66 -4.01 6.85
C ALA A 51 15.23 -5.27 6.18
N LEU A 52 14.38 -6.21 5.77
CA LEU A 52 14.82 -7.42 5.05
C LEU A 52 15.07 -7.18 3.55
N LEU A 53 14.66 -6.03 2.99
CA LEU A 53 14.94 -5.71 1.60
C LEU A 53 16.38 -5.24 1.43
N PRO A 54 17.21 -5.91 0.60
CA PRO A 54 18.60 -5.50 0.34
C PRO A 54 18.65 -4.35 -0.68
N LEU A 55 17.88 -3.29 -0.44
CA LEU A 55 17.80 -2.12 -1.33
C LEU A 55 18.04 -0.82 -0.56
N PRO A 56 18.73 0.17 -1.18
CA PRO A 56 18.91 1.47 -0.56
C PRO A 56 17.55 2.16 -0.35
N GLU A 57 17.39 2.87 0.77
CA GLU A 57 16.10 3.46 1.17
C GLU A 57 15.41 4.24 0.06
N ARG A 58 16.17 4.96 -0.78
CA ARG A 58 15.69 5.76 -1.92
C ARG A 58 14.87 4.96 -2.94
N ARG A 59 15.16 3.66 -3.14
CA ARG A 59 14.46 2.79 -4.10
C ARG A 59 13.18 2.19 -3.51
N VAL A 60 13.14 2.03 -2.19
CA VAL A 60 11.97 1.54 -1.44
C VAL A 60 11.10 2.69 -0.91
N ARG A 61 11.59 3.94 -1.03
CA ARG A 61 10.89 5.18 -0.68
C ARG A 61 9.78 5.65 -1.63
N PRO A 62 9.47 5.06 -2.80
CA PRO A 62 8.25 5.46 -3.49
C PRO A 62 7.06 5.14 -2.58
N LEU A 63 6.42 6.19 -2.08
CA LEU A 63 5.21 6.15 -1.24
C LEU A 63 3.96 5.79 -2.08
N VAL A 64 4.19 5.15 -3.23
CA VAL A 64 3.22 4.77 -4.25
C VAL A 64 3.26 3.24 -4.37
N PRO A 65 2.11 2.55 -4.39
CA PRO A 65 2.06 1.13 -4.69
C PRO A 65 2.78 0.84 -6.01
N LEU A 66 3.82 0.00 -5.97
CA LEU A 66 4.59 -0.35 -7.15
C LEU A 66 3.94 -1.57 -7.80
N ARG A 67 3.42 -1.39 -9.02
CA ARG A 67 2.94 -2.48 -9.87
C ARG A 67 4.12 -3.12 -10.58
N LEU A 68 4.25 -4.43 -10.39
CA LEU A 68 5.34 -5.25 -10.88
C LEU A 68 4.74 -6.33 -11.80
N PRO A 69 5.32 -6.58 -12.98
CA PRO A 69 4.90 -7.71 -13.81
C PRO A 69 5.27 -9.00 -13.08
N GLY A 70 4.31 -9.88 -12.81
CA GLY A 70 4.53 -11.17 -12.15
C GLY A 70 4.51 -12.37 -13.11
N ASP A 71 4.33 -12.12 -14.40
CA ASP A 71 4.13 -13.13 -15.45
C ASP A 71 5.32 -13.23 -16.43
N ARG A 72 6.35 -12.40 -16.27
CA ARG A 72 7.54 -12.39 -17.13
C ARG A 72 8.82 -12.02 -16.38
N GLY A 73 9.97 -12.41 -16.95
CA GLY A 73 11.30 -12.10 -16.42
C GLY A 73 11.49 -12.55 -14.97
N VAL A 74 12.21 -11.75 -14.17
CA VAL A 74 12.43 -12.01 -12.74
C VAL A 74 11.12 -12.04 -11.94
N GLY A 75 10.10 -11.31 -12.40
CA GLY A 75 8.78 -11.31 -11.77
C GLY A 75 8.06 -12.67 -11.83
N ALA A 76 8.20 -13.38 -12.95
CA ALA A 76 7.71 -14.75 -13.08
C ALA A 76 8.42 -15.71 -12.12
N LEU A 77 9.74 -15.56 -11.96
CA LEU A 77 10.52 -16.38 -11.03
C LEU A 77 10.09 -16.14 -9.57
N LEU A 78 9.90 -14.88 -9.19
CA LEU A 78 9.37 -14.52 -7.86
C LEU A 78 7.97 -15.11 -7.64
N THR A 79 7.07 -14.96 -8.61
CA THR A 79 5.72 -15.53 -8.55
C THR A 79 5.75 -17.04 -8.37
N GLN A 80 6.52 -17.75 -9.20
CA GLN A 80 6.63 -19.20 -9.14
C GLN A 80 7.21 -19.65 -7.80
N PHE A 81 8.29 -19.01 -7.34
CA PHE A 81 8.92 -19.32 -6.06
C PHE A 81 7.93 -19.17 -4.89
N VAL A 82 7.18 -18.07 -4.86
CA VAL A 82 6.17 -17.81 -3.82
C VAL A 82 5.02 -18.81 -3.87
N LEU A 83 4.55 -19.19 -5.06
CA LEU A 83 3.50 -20.20 -5.22
C LEU A 83 3.98 -21.59 -4.78
N THR A 84 5.21 -21.97 -5.12
CA THR A 84 5.82 -23.24 -4.69
C THR A 84 6.01 -23.26 -3.17
N LEU A 85 6.52 -22.18 -2.56
CA LEU A 85 6.62 -22.07 -1.10
C LEU A 85 5.26 -22.23 -0.42
N ALA A 86 4.20 -21.63 -0.98
CA ALA A 86 2.86 -21.74 -0.41
C ALA A 86 2.28 -23.15 -0.53
N ALA A 87 2.58 -23.87 -1.62
CA ALA A 87 2.13 -25.23 -1.85
C ALA A 87 2.84 -26.25 -0.93
N HIS A 88 4.16 -26.08 -0.72
CA HIS A 88 5.00 -27.00 0.06
C HIS A 88 5.26 -26.52 1.50
N GLY A 89 4.60 -25.47 1.97
CA GLY A 89 4.92 -24.84 3.25
C GLY A 89 4.86 -25.75 4.48
N ARG A 90 4.13 -26.87 4.40
CA ARG A 90 4.05 -27.89 5.47
C ARG A 90 5.26 -28.83 5.53
N GLU A 91 6.04 -28.91 4.46
CA GLU A 91 7.23 -29.75 4.35
C GLU A 91 8.51 -28.98 4.73
N LEU A 92 8.42 -27.65 4.87
CA LEU A 92 9.54 -26.78 5.20
C LEU A 92 9.82 -26.80 6.71
N THR A 93 11.11 -26.84 7.06
CA THR A 93 11.57 -26.79 8.45
C THR A 93 11.95 -25.37 8.85
N GLU A 94 12.06 -25.12 10.16
CA GLU A 94 12.56 -23.82 10.66
C GLU A 94 13.99 -23.52 10.17
N ALA A 95 14.79 -24.56 9.90
CA ALA A 95 16.15 -24.42 9.39
C ALA A 95 16.18 -23.89 7.94
N ASP A 96 15.12 -24.10 7.16
CA ASP A 96 15.02 -23.65 5.77
C ASP A 96 14.65 -22.15 5.70
N ALA A 97 13.94 -21.64 6.71
CA ALA A 97 13.35 -20.31 6.70
C ALA A 97 14.34 -19.17 6.43
N PRO A 98 15.54 -19.09 7.03
CA PRO A 98 16.49 -18.00 6.77
C PRO A 98 16.97 -17.97 5.31
N ARG A 99 17.28 -19.14 4.74
CA ARG A 99 17.77 -19.26 3.36
C ARG A 99 16.69 -18.93 2.35
N LEU A 100 15.48 -19.47 2.54
CA LEU A 100 14.35 -19.20 1.67
C LEU A 100 13.91 -17.73 1.75
N THR A 101 14.00 -17.12 2.94
CA THR A 101 13.74 -15.68 3.11
C THR A 101 14.76 -14.85 2.34
N ALA A 102 16.06 -15.16 2.41
CA ALA A 102 17.09 -14.45 1.66
C ALA A 102 16.83 -14.53 0.14
N VAL A 103 16.57 -15.73 -0.39
CA VAL A 103 16.25 -15.93 -1.81
C VAL A 103 15.00 -15.15 -2.22
N LEU A 104 13.96 -15.15 -1.39
CA LEU A 104 12.73 -14.38 -1.63
C LEU A 104 13.02 -12.87 -1.71
N MET A 105 13.84 -12.36 -0.79
CA MET A 105 14.18 -10.94 -0.73
C MET A 105 15.09 -10.52 -1.88
N ASP A 106 16.03 -11.37 -2.32
CA ASP A 106 16.89 -11.14 -3.48
C ASP A 106 16.08 -11.11 -4.78
N LEU A 107 15.17 -12.07 -4.97
CA LEU A 107 14.25 -12.08 -6.12
C LEU A 107 13.37 -10.82 -6.11
N LEU A 108 12.81 -10.46 -4.95
CA LEU A 108 12.00 -9.24 -4.83
C LEU A 108 12.81 -7.97 -5.12
N ALA A 109 14.04 -7.87 -4.61
CA ALA A 109 14.93 -6.76 -4.89
C ALA A 109 15.23 -6.65 -6.39
N ALA A 110 15.57 -7.77 -7.04
CA ALA A 110 15.80 -7.83 -8.47
C ALA A 110 14.56 -7.43 -9.27
N VAL A 111 13.35 -7.85 -8.87
CA VAL A 111 12.09 -7.40 -9.50
C VAL A 111 11.90 -5.89 -9.34
N ILE A 112 12.20 -5.31 -8.18
CA ILE A 112 12.09 -3.86 -7.95
C ILE A 112 13.13 -3.09 -8.77
N GLU A 113 14.33 -3.64 -8.95
CA GLU A 113 15.39 -3.01 -9.74
C GLU A 113 15.12 -3.05 -11.24
N HIS A 114 14.59 -4.18 -11.74
CA HIS A 114 14.21 -4.40 -13.13
C HIS A 114 12.80 -3.91 -13.44
N ALA A 115 12.02 -3.52 -12.43
CA ALA A 115 10.79 -2.79 -12.63
C ALA A 115 11.17 -1.58 -13.49
N PRO A 116 10.53 -1.40 -14.66
CA PRO A 116 10.77 -0.18 -15.42
C PRO A 116 10.54 0.97 -14.45
N GLY A 117 11.52 1.87 -14.34
CA GLY A 117 11.56 2.91 -13.32
C GLY A 117 10.29 3.78 -13.24
N ASP A 118 9.36 3.65 -14.19
CA ASP A 118 8.16 4.44 -14.40
C ASP A 118 6.95 3.61 -14.90
N ALA A 119 6.62 2.47 -14.27
CA ALA A 119 5.28 1.87 -14.50
C ALA A 119 4.14 2.81 -14.06
N THR A 120 4.40 3.63 -13.04
CA THR A 120 3.51 4.71 -12.61
C THR A 120 3.80 5.98 -13.40
N HIS A 121 2.76 6.60 -13.94
CA HIS A 121 2.86 7.86 -14.66
C HIS A 121 3.65 8.91 -13.84
N PRO A 122 4.64 9.64 -14.42
CA PRO A 122 5.46 10.60 -13.68
C PRO A 122 4.65 11.64 -12.89
N LEU A 123 3.56 12.15 -13.48
CA LEU A 123 2.63 13.05 -12.80
C LEU A 123 1.91 12.43 -11.60
N VAL A 124 1.62 11.12 -11.61
CA VAL A 124 1.07 10.43 -10.44
C VAL A 124 2.13 10.40 -9.34
N ARG A 125 3.38 10.04 -9.68
CA ARG A 125 4.50 10.08 -8.73
C ARG A 125 4.69 11.45 -8.10
N GLN A 126 4.66 12.51 -8.92
CA GLN A 126 4.75 13.90 -8.46
C GLN A 126 3.57 14.28 -7.56
N ALA A 127 2.34 13.91 -7.95
CA ALA A 127 1.15 14.16 -7.15
C ALA A 127 1.23 13.48 -5.78
N TYR A 128 1.70 12.24 -5.73
CA TYR A 128 1.92 11.52 -4.48
C TYR A 128 2.99 12.18 -3.60
N ALA A 129 4.13 12.58 -4.19
CA ALA A 129 5.17 13.27 -3.44
C ALA A 129 4.64 14.59 -2.82
N HIS A 130 3.85 15.34 -3.58
CA HIS A 130 3.19 16.54 -3.09
C HIS A 130 2.19 16.22 -1.97
N ILE A 131 1.34 15.20 -2.14
CA ILE A 131 0.40 14.76 -1.11
C ILE A 131 1.14 14.43 0.20
N GLU A 132 2.21 13.65 0.13
CA GLU A 132 2.99 13.21 1.30
C GLU A 132 3.60 14.38 2.07
N ALA A 133 4.15 15.36 1.36
CA ALA A 133 4.71 16.56 1.98
C ALA A 133 3.64 17.41 2.70
N HIS A 134 2.38 17.34 2.27
CA HIS A 134 1.30 18.21 2.76
C HIS A 134 0.19 17.45 3.51
N LEU A 135 0.42 16.20 3.94
CA LEU A 135 -0.61 15.40 4.63
C LEU A 135 -1.14 16.06 5.91
N HIS A 136 -0.29 16.83 6.59
CA HIS A 136 -0.59 17.55 7.83
C HIS A 136 -1.57 18.71 7.61
N ASP A 137 -1.61 19.29 6.40
CA ASP A 137 -2.49 20.41 6.08
C ASP A 137 -3.94 19.91 5.92
N PRO A 138 -4.87 20.27 6.83
CA PRO A 138 -6.28 19.87 6.73
C PRO A 138 -7.01 20.51 5.54
N ALA A 139 -6.43 21.51 4.87
CA ALA A 139 -6.96 22.15 3.67
C ALA A 139 -6.53 21.46 2.36
N LEU A 140 -5.60 20.49 2.39
CA LEU A 140 -5.14 19.80 1.19
C LEU A 140 -6.29 19.22 0.35
N THR A 141 -6.45 19.75 -0.87
CA THR A 141 -7.49 19.39 -1.84
C THR A 141 -6.90 18.79 -3.13
N PRO A 142 -7.67 18.01 -3.90
CA PRO A 142 -7.25 17.56 -5.23
C PRO A 142 -6.88 18.72 -6.18
N GLY A 143 -7.49 19.90 -6.01
CA GLY A 143 -7.17 21.09 -6.79
C GLY A 143 -5.75 21.61 -6.52
N GLN A 144 -5.34 21.67 -5.25
CA GLN A 144 -3.97 22.05 -4.89
C GLN A 144 -2.95 21.03 -5.41
N VAL A 145 -3.25 19.73 -5.31
CA VAL A 145 -2.39 18.68 -5.87
C VAL A 145 -2.26 18.83 -7.40
N ALA A 146 -3.36 19.12 -8.10
CA ALA A 146 -3.35 19.31 -9.54
C ALA A 146 -2.53 20.54 -9.95
N ALA A 147 -2.70 21.65 -9.22
CA ALA A 147 -1.94 22.88 -9.42
C ALA A 147 -0.44 22.66 -9.21
N ALA A 148 -0.05 21.93 -8.16
CA ALA A 148 1.36 21.58 -7.89
C ALA A 148 1.98 20.68 -8.99
N CYS A 149 1.15 19.92 -9.71
CA CYS A 149 1.56 19.11 -10.85
C CYS A 149 1.40 19.83 -12.20
N SER A 150 1.01 21.12 -12.22
CA SER A 150 0.74 21.88 -13.45
C SER A 150 -0.28 21.21 -14.39
N ILE A 151 -1.31 20.58 -13.83
CA ILE A 151 -2.37 19.92 -14.60
C ILE A 151 -3.77 20.31 -14.12
N SER A 152 -4.78 20.06 -14.96
CA SER A 152 -6.17 20.20 -14.54
C SER A 152 -6.56 19.13 -13.52
N THR A 153 -7.43 19.48 -12.58
CA THR A 153 -8.02 18.54 -11.62
C THR A 153 -8.72 17.37 -12.32
N ARG A 154 -9.35 17.63 -13.48
CA ARG A 154 -9.97 16.59 -14.31
C ARG A 154 -8.95 15.57 -14.82
N TYR A 155 -7.78 16.02 -15.27
CA TYR A 155 -6.73 15.13 -15.73
C TYR A 155 -6.10 14.36 -14.58
N LEU A 156 -5.88 15.01 -13.43
CA LEU A 156 -5.43 14.33 -12.22
C LEU A 156 -6.37 13.19 -11.80
N HIS A 157 -7.68 13.43 -11.81
CA HIS A 157 -8.67 12.38 -11.55
C HIS A 157 -8.59 11.24 -12.57
N ARG A 158 -8.45 11.53 -13.86
CA ARG A 158 -8.29 10.49 -14.89
C ARG A 158 -7.04 9.64 -14.67
N LEU A 159 -5.92 10.25 -14.27
CA LEU A 159 -4.70 9.53 -13.96
C LEU A 159 -4.90 8.58 -12.77
N PHE A 160 -5.46 9.07 -11.66
CA PHE A 160 -5.71 8.23 -10.49
C PHE A 160 -6.76 7.13 -10.74
N GLN A 161 -7.74 7.36 -11.61
CA GLN A 161 -8.70 6.33 -12.00
C GLN A 161 -8.05 5.19 -12.79
N ARG A 162 -7.07 5.49 -13.67
CA ARG A 162 -6.28 4.45 -14.35
C ARG A 162 -5.46 3.60 -13.37
N GLU A 163 -5.03 4.21 -12.27
CA GLU A 163 -4.36 3.51 -11.15
C GLU A 163 -5.34 2.76 -10.22
N GLY A 164 -6.65 2.83 -10.48
CA GLY A 164 -7.69 2.13 -9.71
C GLY A 164 -8.16 2.87 -8.46
N GLY A 165 -8.00 4.20 -8.38
CA GLY A 165 -8.35 4.98 -7.20
C GLY A 165 -8.77 6.44 -7.46
N THR A 166 -8.88 7.19 -6.37
CA THR A 166 -9.16 8.64 -6.41
C THR A 166 -8.13 9.40 -5.59
N VAL A 167 -7.88 10.65 -5.97
CA VAL A 167 -6.94 11.55 -5.24
C VAL A 167 -7.39 11.76 -3.80
N SER A 168 -8.67 12.05 -3.56
CA SER A 168 -9.20 12.23 -2.21
C SER A 168 -9.14 10.94 -1.38
N GLY A 169 -9.42 9.80 -2.01
CA GLY A 169 -9.23 8.48 -1.40
C GLY A 169 -7.77 8.24 -1.02
N MET A 170 -6.84 8.67 -1.86
CA MET A 170 -5.40 8.61 -1.60
C MET A 170 -5.02 9.43 -0.37
N ILE A 171 -5.35 10.73 -0.35
CA ILE A 171 -5.04 11.63 0.77
C ILE A 171 -5.57 11.04 2.08
N ARG A 172 -6.86 10.63 2.10
CA ARG A 172 -7.48 10.03 3.29
C ARG A 172 -6.78 8.75 3.71
N ARG A 173 -6.41 7.89 2.75
CA ARG A 173 -5.67 6.65 3.02
C ARG A 173 -4.34 6.95 3.70
N ARG A 174 -3.54 7.83 3.10
CA ARG A 174 -2.21 8.18 3.60
C ARG A 174 -2.26 8.83 4.99
N ARG A 175 -3.22 9.72 5.25
CA ARG A 175 -3.45 10.27 6.60
C ARG A 175 -3.74 9.19 7.63
N LEU A 176 -4.63 8.24 7.33
CA LEU A 176 -4.94 7.12 8.24
C LEU A 176 -3.72 6.25 8.53
N GLU A 177 -2.87 6.00 7.53
CA GLU A 177 -1.65 5.19 7.68
C GLU A 177 -0.63 5.86 8.59
N ARG A 178 -0.48 7.18 8.50
CA ARG A 178 0.34 7.98 9.40
C ARG A 178 -0.22 7.97 10.82
N CYS A 179 -1.53 8.16 11.00
CA CYS A 179 -2.18 8.03 12.31
C CYS A 179 -1.93 6.66 12.95
N ARG A 180 -2.05 5.57 12.18
CA ARG A 180 -1.83 4.21 12.68
C ARG A 180 -0.40 4.03 13.19
N ARG A 181 0.58 4.57 12.47
CA ARG A 181 1.99 4.53 12.86
C ARG A 181 2.23 5.28 14.16
N ASP A 182 1.71 6.49 14.29
CA ASP A 182 1.86 7.31 15.50
C ASP A 182 1.16 6.66 16.71
N LEU A 183 0.00 6.04 16.50
CA LEU A 183 -0.71 5.30 17.56
C LEU A 183 0.08 4.07 18.06
N ALA A 184 0.81 3.39 17.17
CA ALA A 184 1.70 2.30 17.54
C ALA A 184 2.97 2.79 18.28
N GLY A 185 3.40 4.02 18.01
CA GLY A 185 4.55 4.67 18.66
C GLY A 185 4.27 5.23 20.07
N GLY A 186 3.04 5.11 20.59
CA GLY A 186 2.72 5.45 21.98
C GLY A 186 2.23 6.89 22.25
N ASP A 187 1.93 7.68 21.22
CA ASP A 187 1.43 9.07 21.34
C ASP A 187 0.22 9.19 22.30
N PRO A 188 0.11 10.26 23.13
CA PRO A 188 -0.78 10.25 24.29
C PRO A 188 -2.26 10.48 23.94
N SER A 189 -2.58 11.16 22.82
CA SER A 189 -3.97 11.52 22.46
C SER A 189 -4.35 11.14 21.03
N ILE A 190 -5.44 10.36 20.90
CA ILE A 190 -6.04 9.98 19.62
C ILE A 190 -6.47 11.22 18.82
N ALA A 191 -7.01 12.23 19.51
CA ALA A 191 -7.43 13.48 18.88
C ALA A 191 -6.23 14.29 18.37
N ALA A 192 -5.13 14.31 19.13
CA ALA A 192 -3.90 14.99 18.71
C ALA A 192 -3.27 14.31 17.47
N VAL A 193 -3.23 12.97 17.45
CA VAL A 193 -2.76 12.21 16.28
C VAL A 193 -3.64 12.50 15.06
N ALA A 194 -4.97 12.50 15.22
CA ALA A 194 -5.89 12.81 14.13
C ALA A 194 -5.67 14.23 13.57
N ALA A 195 -5.57 15.23 14.46
CA ALA A 195 -5.35 16.62 14.08
C ALA A 195 -4.01 16.83 13.37
N ARG A 196 -2.93 16.19 13.86
CA ARG A 196 -1.58 16.26 13.25
C ARG A 196 -1.58 15.85 11.78
N TRP A 197 -2.40 14.87 11.43
CA TRP A 197 -2.52 14.36 10.06
C TRP A 197 -3.72 14.94 9.32
N GLY A 198 -4.22 16.12 9.72
CA GLY A 198 -5.20 16.88 8.95
C GLY A 198 -6.64 16.37 9.04
N PHE A 199 -7.00 15.55 10.03
CA PHE A 199 -8.41 15.28 10.35
C PHE A 199 -8.98 16.38 11.24
N ARG A 200 -10.00 17.08 10.74
CA ARG A 200 -10.67 18.17 11.48
C ARG A 200 -11.66 17.68 12.54
N ASP A 201 -12.16 16.46 12.37
CA ASP A 201 -13.23 15.88 13.20
C ASP A 201 -12.81 14.49 13.70
N ALA A 202 -12.78 14.33 15.02
CA ALA A 202 -12.39 13.08 15.70
C ALA A 202 -13.41 11.94 15.49
N ALA A 203 -14.70 12.24 15.35
CA ALA A 203 -15.74 11.26 15.04
C ALA A 203 -15.67 10.82 13.57
N GLN A 204 -15.38 11.74 12.65
CA GLN A 204 -15.11 11.40 11.24
C GLN A 204 -13.85 10.54 11.13
N PHE A 205 -12.78 10.90 11.84
CA PHE A 205 -11.55 10.11 11.93
C PHE A 205 -11.82 8.71 12.49
N SER A 206 -12.50 8.59 13.63
CA SER A 206 -12.76 7.29 14.27
C SER A 206 -13.57 6.35 13.38
N ARG A 207 -14.59 6.88 12.68
CA ARG A 207 -15.34 6.12 11.67
C ARG A 207 -14.46 5.71 10.49
N ALA A 208 -13.64 6.62 9.97
CA ALA A 208 -12.70 6.35 8.88
C ALA A 208 -11.68 5.27 9.26
N PHE A 209 -11.14 5.34 10.47
CA PHE A 209 -10.14 4.42 11.00
C PHE A 209 -10.74 3.03 11.18
N ARG A 210 -11.90 2.93 11.86
CA ARG A 210 -12.61 1.64 12.02
C ARG A 210 -12.98 1.01 10.68
N SER A 211 -13.46 1.82 9.75
CA SER A 211 -13.79 1.38 8.39
C SER A 211 -12.56 0.84 7.65
N ALA A 212 -11.39 1.42 7.86
CA ALA A 212 -10.14 1.01 7.22
C ALA A 212 -9.42 -0.18 7.90
N TYR A 213 -9.55 -0.33 9.23
CA TYR A 213 -8.73 -1.24 10.04
C TYR A 213 -9.55 -2.27 10.83
N GLY A 214 -10.88 -2.27 10.70
CA GLY A 214 -11.77 -3.19 11.41
C GLY A 214 -12.03 -2.83 12.87
N MET A 215 -11.19 -2.00 13.49
CA MET A 215 -11.30 -1.62 14.89
C MET A 215 -11.12 -0.11 15.14
N PRO A 216 -11.71 0.48 16.20
CA PRO A 216 -11.50 1.87 16.57
C PRO A 216 -10.04 2.19 16.94
N PRO A 217 -9.60 3.46 16.79
CA PRO A 217 -8.24 3.88 17.12
C PRO A 217 -7.82 3.58 18.57
N SER A 218 -8.76 3.68 19.51
CA SER A 218 -8.52 3.41 20.94
C SER A 218 -8.19 1.95 21.20
N LEU A 219 -8.98 1.03 20.65
CA LEU A 219 -8.73 -0.40 20.76
C LEU A 219 -7.45 -0.79 20.00
N TYR A 220 -7.18 -0.19 18.83
CA TYR A 220 -5.95 -0.44 18.10
C TYR A 220 -4.72 -0.10 18.96
N ARG A 221 -4.73 1.07 19.61
CA ARG A 221 -3.64 1.49 20.52
C ARG A 221 -3.45 0.53 21.70
N GLN A 222 -4.54 -0.02 22.25
CA GLN A 222 -4.45 -1.02 23.32
C GLN A 222 -3.86 -2.35 22.84
N SER A 223 -4.12 -2.75 21.60
CA SER A 223 -3.63 -4.02 21.04
C SER A 223 -2.15 -4.04 20.67
N VAL A 224 -1.52 -2.86 20.56
CA VAL A 224 -0.12 -2.70 20.15
C VAL A 224 0.79 -2.23 21.29
N ARG A 225 0.23 -2.00 22.49
CA ARG A 225 0.97 -1.78 23.73
C ARG A 225 1.15 -3.10 24.45
#